data_AF-A0A1B0CD56-F1
#
_entry.id   AF-A0A1B0CD56-F1
#
_cell.length_a   1.000
_cell.length_b   1.000
_cell.length_c   1.000
_cell.angle_alpha   90.00
_cell.angle_beta   90.00
_cell.angle_gamma   90.00
#
_symmetry.space_group_name_H-M   'P 1'
#
loop_
_entity.id
_entity.type
_entity.pdbx_description
1 polymer ?
#
loop_
_entity_poly.entity_id
_entity_poly.type
_entity_poly.pdbx_seq_one_letter_code
_entity_poly.pdbx_strand_id
1 'polypeptide(L)' 'MEVLRITFLILGVVFLQQCRAEYYENDYYSEYECNWPLLEHAVLSATSALRERGPNNARLDGKCSQYSPPNFTSLSP' A
#
# COMPACT_ATOMS: atom_id res chain seq x y z
N MET A 1 -34.38 -2.92 -22.44
CA MET A 1 -33.83 -1.60 -22.05
C MET A 1 -33.46 -1.57 -20.58
N GLU A 2 -34.29 -2.11 -19.68
CA GLU A 2 -34.04 -2.13 -18.23
C GLU A 2 -32.86 -3.02 -17.80
N VAL A 3 -32.72 -4.23 -18.37
CA VAL A 3 -31.59 -5.14 -18.03
C VAL A 3 -30.25 -4.51 -18.38
N LEU A 4 -30.17 -3.82 -19.53
CA LEU A 4 -28.96 -3.13 -19.97
C LEU A 4 -28.59 -1.97 -19.05
N ARG A 5 -29.60 -1.22 -18.58
CA ARG A 5 -29.42 -0.13 -17.58
C ARG A 5 -28.90 -0.67 -16.26
N ILE A 6 -29.45 -1.77 -15.77
CA ILE A 6 -29.03 -2.42 -14.53
C ILE A 6 -27.57 -2.91 -14.65
N THR A 7 -27.19 -3.52 -15.78
CA THR A 7 -25.80 -3.98 -15.97
C THR A 7 -24.80 -2.83 -16.02
N PHE A 8 -25.13 -1.70 -16.62
CA PHE A 8 -24.26 -0.52 -16.64
C PHE A 8 -24.09 0.11 -15.25
N LEU A 9 -25.16 0.14 -14.45
CA LEU A 9 -25.10 0.64 -13.07
C LEU A 9 -24.19 -0.24 -12.19
N ILE A 10 -24.32 -1.57 -12.29
CA ILE A 10 -23.49 -2.50 -11.51
C ILE A 10 -22.02 -2.39 -11.92
N LEU A 11 -21.72 -2.35 -13.22
CA LEU A 11 -20.34 -2.21 -13.71
C LEU A 11 -19.72 -0.85 -13.32
N GLY A 12 -20.50 0.23 -13.34
CA GLY A 12 -20.06 1.55 -12.90
C GLY A 12 -19.74 1.62 -11.40
N VAL A 13 -20.55 0.98 -10.55
CA VAL A 13 -20.31 0.90 -9.10
C VAL A 13 -19.06 0.07 -8.80
N VAL A 14 -18.86 -1.07 -9.47
CA VAL A 14 -17.67 -1.91 -9.30
C VAL A 14 -16.39 -1.18 -9.74
N PHE A 15 -16.44 -0.38 -10.82
CA PHE A 15 -15.31 0.43 -11.26
C PHE A 15 -14.94 1.56 -10.28
N LEU A 16 -15.93 2.19 -9.64
CA LEU A 16 -15.71 3.25 -8.65
C LEU A 16 -15.14 2.74 -7.32
N GLN A 17 -15.23 1.44 -7.05
CA GLN A 17 -14.71 0.83 -5.82
C GLN A 17 -13.21 0.49 -5.87
N GLN A 18 -12.55 0.54 -7.03
CA GLN A 18 -11.19 -0.01 -7.18
C GLN A 18 -10.04 0.87 -6.67
N CYS A 19 -10.26 2.13 -6.26
CA CYS A 19 -9.19 3.00 -5.72
C CYS A 19 -9.65 3.79 -4.49
N ARG A 20 -10.13 3.12 -3.44
CA ARG A 20 -10.15 3.74 -2.11
C ARG A 20 -8.74 3.59 -1.51
N ALA A 21 -7.91 4.61 -1.67
CA ALA A 21 -6.81 4.81 -0.74
C ALA A 21 -7.45 5.14 0.61
N GLU A 22 -7.40 4.21 1.56
CA GLU A 22 -7.82 4.48 2.93
C GLU A 22 -6.88 5.53 3.52
N TYR A 23 -7.39 6.75 3.68
CA TYR A 23 -6.73 7.81 4.42
C TYR A 23 -6.82 7.44 5.89
N TYR A 24 -5.75 6.85 6.43
CA TYR A 24 -5.69 6.44 7.82
C TYR A 24 -5.26 7.65 8.67
N GLU A 25 -6.23 8.43 9.14
CA GLU A 25 -6.01 9.47 10.14
C GLU A 25 -5.91 8.79 11.51
N ASN A 26 -4.68 8.69 12.03
CA ASN A 26 -4.42 8.01 13.30
C ASN A 26 -4.31 9.06 14.41
N ASP A 27 -5.41 9.29 15.12
CA ASP A 27 -5.50 10.26 16.24
C ASP A 27 -4.47 10.01 17.34
N TYR A 28 -3.89 8.80 17.43
CA TYR A 28 -2.90 8.43 18.44
C TYR A 28 -1.59 9.21 18.32
N TYR A 29 -1.22 9.65 17.12
CA TYR A 29 0.02 10.40 16.89
C TYR A 29 -0.18 11.92 16.83
N SER A 30 -1.43 12.41 16.91
CA SER A 30 -1.82 13.83 16.72
C SER A 30 -1.04 14.83 17.60
N GLU A 31 -0.49 14.36 18.73
CA GLU A 31 0.32 15.15 19.65
C GLU A 31 1.74 15.50 19.14
N TYR A 32 2.23 14.85 18.07
CA TYR A 32 3.53 15.14 17.46
C TYR A 32 3.38 15.98 16.20
N GLU A 33 3.93 17.20 16.21
CA GLU A 33 4.01 18.03 15.01
C GLU A 33 4.83 17.31 13.91
N CYS A 34 4.38 17.39 12.65
CA CYS A 34 5.03 16.78 11.48
C CYS A 34 5.07 15.22 11.48
N ASN A 35 3.96 14.60 11.85
CA ASN A 35 3.76 13.15 11.90
C ASN A 35 3.03 12.56 10.68
N TRP A 36 2.73 13.38 9.67
CA TRP A 36 1.92 12.95 8.54
C TRP A 36 2.65 11.90 7.68
N PRO A 37 2.04 10.75 7.36
CA PRO A 37 2.68 9.73 6.56
C PRO A 37 2.95 10.23 5.13
N LEU A 38 4.21 10.17 4.69
CA LEU A 38 4.64 10.60 3.35
C LEU A 38 4.44 9.52 2.27
N LEU A 39 3.46 8.63 2.46
CA LEU A 39 3.31 7.37 1.71
C LEU A 39 3.19 7.52 0.19
N GLU A 40 2.65 8.64 -0.30
CA GLU A 40 2.45 8.88 -1.73
C GLU A 40 3.71 9.44 -2.42
N HIS A 41 4.62 10.05 -1.66
CA HIS A 41 5.79 10.77 -2.18
C HIS A 41 7.15 10.14 -1.81
N ALA A 42 7.13 9.05 -1.04
CA ALA A 42 8.37 8.37 -0.64
C ALA A 42 9.02 7.67 -1.84
N VAL A 43 10.22 8.12 -2.23
CA VAL A 43 11.04 7.44 -3.24
C VAL A 43 11.75 6.26 -2.57
N LEU A 44 11.31 5.04 -2.89
CA LEU A 44 11.88 3.81 -2.35
C LEU A 44 12.98 3.27 -3.27
N SER A 45 14.16 3.05 -2.71
CA SER A 45 15.27 2.34 -3.36
C SER A 45 16.00 1.46 -2.36
N ALA A 46 16.70 0.44 -2.85
CA ALA A 46 17.50 -0.45 -2.01
C ALA A 46 18.81 -0.80 -2.72
N THR A 47 19.87 -1.01 -1.94
CA THR A 47 21.17 -1.45 -2.45
C THR A 47 21.15 -2.88 -2.98
N SER A 48 20.23 -3.71 -2.49
CA SER A 48 20.02 -5.10 -2.94
C SER A 48 18.62 -5.57 -2.59
N ALA A 49 18.10 -6.59 -3.28
CA ALA A 49 16.81 -7.21 -2.96
C ALA A 49 16.76 -8.64 -3.47
N LEU A 50 16.00 -9.50 -2.78
CA LEU A 50 15.54 -10.77 -3.33
C LEU A 50 14.53 -10.51 -4.46
N ARG A 51 14.50 -11.41 -5.45
CA ARG A 51 13.78 -11.23 -6.73
C ARG A 51 12.33 -10.70 -6.59
N GLU A 52 11.58 -11.25 -5.66
CA GLU A 52 10.15 -10.92 -5.46
C GLU A 52 9.90 -10.04 -4.22
N ARG A 53 10.98 -9.56 -3.59
CA ARG A 53 10.97 -8.78 -2.35
C ARG A 53 11.75 -7.48 -2.54
N GLY A 54 11.40 -6.75 -3.60
CA GLY A 54 12.00 -5.46 -3.94
C GLY A 54 11.61 -4.33 -2.98
N PRO A 55 12.25 -3.15 -3.09
CA PRO A 55 12.00 -1.98 -2.23
C PRO A 55 10.54 -1.50 -2.26
N ASN A 56 9.83 -1.71 -3.37
CA ASN A 56 8.40 -1.37 -3.50
C ASN A 56 7.49 -2.15 -2.54
N ASN A 57 7.99 -3.24 -1.96
CA ASN A 57 7.26 -4.04 -0.96
C ASN A 57 7.57 -3.62 0.49
N ALA A 58 8.30 -2.53 0.71
CA ALA A 58 8.63 -2.01 2.04
C ALA A 58 7.49 -1.18 2.68
N ARG A 59 6.31 -1.13 2.05
CA ARG A 59 5.14 -0.42 2.61
C ARG A 59 4.61 -1.15 3.84
N LEU A 60 4.35 -0.38 4.90
CA LEU A 60 3.65 -0.87 6.08
C LEU A 60 2.29 -1.46 5.67
N ASP A 61 1.93 -2.60 6.26
CA ASP A 61 0.69 -3.35 5.98
C ASP A 61 0.45 -3.69 4.49
N GLY A 62 1.54 -3.76 3.71
CA GLY A 62 1.48 -4.18 2.31
C GLY A 62 1.03 -5.63 2.15
N LYS A 63 0.17 -5.90 1.17
CA LYS A 63 -0.35 -7.24 0.84
C LYS A 63 0.69 -8.16 0.14
N CYS A 64 1.88 -7.64 -0.17
CA CYS A 64 2.93 -8.35 -0.90
C CYS A 64 4.02 -8.89 0.05
N SER A 65 4.86 -9.80 -0.46
CA SER A 65 6.02 -10.30 0.29
C SER A 65 6.98 -9.15 0.60
N GLN A 66 7.22 -8.87 1.89
CA GLN A 66 7.99 -7.69 2.33
C GLN A 66 9.41 -7.67 1.76
N TYR A 67 9.96 -6.47 1.61
CA TYR A 67 11.35 -6.25 1.22
C TYR A 67 12.33 -7.11 2.04
N SER A 68 13.30 -7.72 1.37
CA SER A 68 14.33 -8.54 2.02
C SER A 68 15.62 -8.55 1.20
N PRO A 69 16.77 -8.23 1.79
CA PRO A 69 18.05 -8.35 1.11
C PRO A 69 18.53 -9.82 1.10
N PRO A 70 19.35 -10.21 0.11
CA PRO A 70 19.73 -11.61 -0.11
C PRO A 70 20.53 -12.25 1.03
N ASN A 71 21.29 -11.46 1.80
CA ASN A 71 22.09 -11.94 2.93
C ASN A 71 21.49 -11.49 4.28
N PHE A 72 20.16 -11.45 4.39
CA PHE A 72 19.52 -11.19 5.67
C PHE A 72 19.66 -12.43 6.58
N THR A 73 20.84 -12.62 7.17
CA THR A 73 20.93 -13.41 8.40
C THR A 73 20.14 -12.65 9.44
N SER A 74 19.04 -13.23 9.93
CA SER A 74 18.38 -12.72 11.13
C SER A 74 19.46 -12.56 12.19
N LEU A 75 19.77 -11.34 12.57
CA LEU A 75 20.35 -11.11 13.88
C LEU A 75 19.27 -11.53 14.86
N SER A 76 19.23 -12.82 15.18
CA SER A 76 18.50 -13.31 16.33
C SER A 76 19.12 -12.62 17.55
N PRO A 77 18.29 -12.06 18.45
CA PRO A 77 18.79 -11.53 19.72
C PRO A 77 19.53 -12.60 20.53
#